data_AF-A0A0F2C580-F1
#
_entry.id   AF-A0A0F2C580-F1
#
_cell.length_a   1.000
_cell.length_b   1.000
_cell.length_c   1.000
_cell.angle_alpha   90.00
_cell.angle_beta   90.00
_cell.angle_gamma   90.00
#
_symmetry.space_group_name_H-M   'P 1'
#
loop_
_entity.id
_entity.type
_entity.pdbx_description
1 polymer ?
#
loop_
_entity_poly.entity_id
_entity_poly.type
_entity_poly.pdbx_seq_one_letter_code
_entity_poly.pdbx_strand_id
1 'polypeptide(L)'
;MTGVIEIRDDVRTWLRQAPPIEDALAEMVSIPSFPATVEQNDVLDRVDALVGTPAKSSHDRWTPDWEQVESLESPVDAQRLWSQLIERDERYATTLPQLDVSVHTVGAAGPTLMLNGHVDVVPADGQPWGHDPYRPSVSNGRMYGRGTMDMKGGLVAAALAYRYLAENWSGPGRISFAAVPEEESGGNGTMAVIARGHFADAVVFAEPTNLEVVHRHVGIQAFGIDVVGRAGGMLRRSWGTSAAPTLARAAVALEELEERRTARAHVAGGYDPDDLPGFVNFLIHSGDWLATRAGTGELRGLMGVLPGETQEQAAAELAEAVEQATAGRPGDVTVWSHGGHRGAELKATHPLVTSFTGGAGTPDILARPTTSGTMVCDAKIVHGGGWAPAIVLGPTGDNLHAADEWVDLASIAKTVELLVSGAYRYFDA
;
A
#
# COMPACT_ATOMS: atom_id res chain seq x y z
N MET A 1 -2.54 23.59 23.86
CA MET A 1 -3.70 22.70 24.13
C MET A 1 -5.03 23.33 23.72
N THR A 2 -5.26 24.64 23.95
CA THR A 2 -6.49 25.34 23.49
C THR A 2 -6.70 25.32 21.98
N GLY A 3 -5.64 25.53 21.17
CA GLY A 3 -5.77 25.57 19.70
C GLY A 3 -6.15 24.25 19.01
N VAL A 4 -5.85 23.07 19.58
CA VAL A 4 -6.19 21.78 18.94
C VAL A 4 -7.69 21.47 19.05
N ILE A 5 -8.30 21.84 20.18
CA ILE A 5 -9.75 21.68 20.37
C ILE A 5 -10.49 22.64 19.44
N GLU A 6 -10.02 23.88 19.33
CA GLU A 6 -10.58 24.88 18.42
C GLU A 6 -10.52 24.42 16.96
N ILE A 7 -9.35 23.97 16.45
CA ILE A 7 -9.21 23.45 15.08
C ILE A 7 -10.19 22.29 14.83
N ARG A 8 -10.37 21.39 15.79
CA ARG A 8 -11.28 20.25 15.63
C ARG A 8 -12.74 20.68 15.52
N ASP A 9 -13.20 21.59 16.38
CA ASP A 9 -14.57 22.07 16.34
C ASP A 9 -14.84 22.87 15.05
N ASP A 10 -13.82 23.56 14.55
CA ASP A 10 -13.84 24.22 13.24
C ASP A 10 -13.95 23.20 12.09
N VAL A 11 -13.11 22.16 12.08
CA VAL A 11 -13.16 21.06 11.08
C VAL A 11 -14.53 20.38 11.08
N ARG A 12 -15.08 20.07 12.26
CA ARG A 12 -16.42 19.47 12.38
C ARG A 12 -17.51 20.37 11.85
N THR A 13 -17.36 21.67 12.06
CA THR A 13 -18.32 22.67 11.56
C THR A 13 -18.22 22.79 10.05
N TRP A 14 -17.01 22.77 9.51
CA TRP A 14 -16.75 22.78 8.09
C TRP A 14 -17.28 21.52 7.40
N LEU A 15 -17.06 20.33 7.97
CA LEU A 15 -17.56 19.06 7.43
C LEU A 15 -19.09 18.99 7.30
N ARG A 16 -19.84 19.75 8.12
CA ARG A 16 -21.30 19.85 7.99
C ARG A 16 -21.75 20.63 6.74
N GLN A 17 -20.83 21.37 6.10
CA GLN A 17 -21.06 22.16 4.89
C GLN A 17 -20.36 21.57 3.67
N ALA A 18 -19.37 20.70 3.87
CA ALA A 18 -18.69 19.95 2.82
C ALA A 18 -19.63 18.91 2.17
N PRO A 19 -19.29 18.39 0.98
CA PRO A 19 -19.97 17.25 0.40
C PRO A 19 -20.06 16.09 1.42
N PRO A 20 -21.20 15.37 1.53
CA PRO A 20 -21.34 14.28 2.48
C PRO A 20 -20.31 13.17 2.23
N ILE A 21 -19.63 12.73 3.28
CA ILE A 21 -18.63 11.63 3.23
C ILE A 21 -19.26 10.36 2.63
N GLU A 22 -20.49 10.05 3.05
CA GLU A 22 -21.21 8.87 2.56
C GLU A 22 -21.42 8.92 1.04
N ASP A 23 -21.89 10.05 0.51
CA ASP A 23 -22.13 10.21 -0.93
C ASP A 23 -20.82 10.13 -1.73
N ALA A 24 -19.79 10.85 -1.28
CA ALA A 24 -18.48 10.86 -1.94
C ALA A 24 -17.85 9.46 -1.98
N LEU A 25 -17.90 8.73 -0.86
CA LEU A 25 -17.37 7.37 -0.79
C LEU A 25 -18.19 6.41 -1.66
N ALA A 26 -19.52 6.50 -1.61
CA ALA A 26 -20.40 5.63 -2.40
C ALA A 26 -20.15 5.80 -3.90
N GLU A 27 -19.95 7.03 -4.38
CA GLU A 27 -19.61 7.28 -5.78
C GLU A 27 -18.28 6.60 -6.16
N MET A 28 -17.22 6.75 -5.35
CA MET A 28 -15.92 6.14 -5.63
C MET A 28 -15.95 4.61 -5.56
N VAL A 29 -16.64 4.04 -4.58
CA VAL A 29 -16.76 2.58 -4.40
C VAL A 29 -17.55 1.94 -5.53
N SER A 30 -18.46 2.68 -6.17
CA SER A 30 -19.21 2.19 -7.33
C SER A 30 -18.37 1.99 -8.59
N ILE A 31 -17.10 2.45 -8.58
CA ILE A 31 -16.16 2.35 -9.68
C ILE A 31 -15.22 1.15 -9.41
N PRO A 32 -15.26 0.09 -10.23
CA PRO A 32 -14.35 -1.06 -10.12
C PRO A 32 -12.97 -0.72 -10.69
N SER A 33 -12.23 0.13 -9.98
CA SER A 33 -10.93 0.68 -10.37
C SER A 33 -9.79 -0.30 -10.08
N PHE A 34 -9.70 -1.40 -10.82
CA PHE A 34 -8.63 -2.40 -10.59
C PHE A 34 -7.26 -1.93 -11.08
N PRO A 35 -6.17 -2.52 -10.59
CA PRO A 35 -4.88 -2.45 -11.26
C PRO A 35 -5.01 -2.72 -12.77
N ALA A 36 -4.28 -1.95 -13.58
CA ALA A 36 -4.34 -1.95 -15.03
C ALA A 36 -5.73 -1.68 -15.64
N THR A 37 -6.48 -0.75 -15.05
CA THR A 37 -7.76 -0.31 -15.62
C THR A 37 -7.85 1.21 -15.64
N VAL A 38 -8.41 1.76 -16.73
CA VAL A 38 -8.55 3.21 -16.91
C VAL A 38 -9.60 3.82 -15.99
N GLU A 39 -10.45 2.98 -15.40
CA GLU A 39 -11.45 3.31 -14.38
C GLU A 39 -10.83 3.97 -13.13
N GLN A 40 -9.53 3.78 -12.89
CA GLN A 40 -8.78 4.54 -11.89
C GLN A 40 -8.84 6.06 -12.15
N ASN A 41 -8.84 6.49 -13.41
CA ASN A 41 -9.01 7.91 -13.77
C ASN A 41 -10.40 8.44 -13.43
N ASP A 42 -11.44 7.60 -13.46
CA ASP A 42 -12.79 8.00 -13.06
C ASP A 42 -12.86 8.26 -11.55
N VAL A 43 -12.11 7.49 -10.75
CA VAL A 43 -11.97 7.75 -9.30
C VAL A 43 -11.19 9.05 -9.09
N LEU A 44 -10.11 9.29 -9.83
CA LEU A 44 -9.36 10.56 -9.79
C LEU A 44 -10.25 11.77 -10.11
N ASP A 45 -11.17 11.65 -11.09
CA ASP A 45 -12.15 12.69 -11.39
C ASP A 45 -13.05 13.00 -10.19
N ARG A 46 -13.48 11.98 -9.44
CA ARG A 46 -14.30 12.18 -8.23
C ARG A 46 -13.47 12.79 -7.10
N VAL A 47 -12.20 12.41 -6.96
CA VAL A 47 -11.28 13.00 -5.98
C VAL A 47 -11.06 14.48 -6.28
N ASP A 48 -10.74 14.81 -7.53
CA ASP A 48 -10.52 16.20 -7.97
C ASP A 48 -11.78 17.04 -7.80
N ALA A 49 -12.96 16.49 -8.10
CA ALA A 49 -14.24 17.16 -7.85
C ALA A 49 -14.50 17.38 -6.35
N LEU A 50 -14.14 16.42 -5.49
CA LEU A 50 -14.29 16.51 -4.04
C LEU A 50 -13.38 17.60 -3.44
N VAL A 51 -12.13 17.67 -3.91
CA VAL A 51 -11.18 18.75 -3.57
C VAL A 51 -11.65 20.11 -4.10
N GLY A 52 -12.17 20.14 -5.32
CA GLY A 52 -12.64 21.35 -6.00
C GLY A 52 -11.49 22.25 -6.45
N THR A 53 -11.74 23.57 -6.49
CA THR A 53 -10.75 24.57 -6.94
C THR A 53 -10.53 25.68 -5.90
N PRO A 54 -9.96 25.36 -4.71
CA PRO A 54 -9.67 26.38 -3.69
C PRO A 54 -8.78 27.50 -4.27
N ALA A 55 -9.11 28.76 -4.01
CA ALA A 55 -8.51 29.91 -4.69
C ALA A 55 -6.97 30.04 -4.56
N LYS A 56 -6.37 29.44 -3.54
CA LYS A 56 -4.93 29.47 -3.25
C LYS A 56 -4.22 28.14 -3.59
N SER A 57 -4.94 27.18 -4.16
CA SER A 57 -4.42 25.88 -4.52
C SER A 57 -3.95 25.85 -5.98
N SER A 58 -2.91 25.07 -6.24
CA SER A 58 -2.54 24.61 -7.58
C SER A 58 -2.86 23.12 -7.72
N HIS A 59 -3.28 22.71 -8.92
CA HIS A 59 -3.58 21.33 -9.28
C HIS A 59 -2.73 20.92 -10.48
N ASP A 60 -1.93 19.86 -10.34
CA ASP A 60 -1.18 19.21 -11.42
C ASP A 60 -1.76 17.81 -11.62
N ARG A 61 -2.35 17.57 -12.79
CA ARG A 61 -2.82 16.25 -13.22
C ARG A 61 -2.16 15.90 -14.54
N TRP A 62 -1.53 14.75 -14.60
CA TRP A 62 -0.76 14.34 -15.78
C TRP A 62 -0.75 12.82 -15.93
N THR A 63 -0.58 12.37 -17.17
CA THR A 63 -0.20 11.00 -17.49
C THR A 63 1.33 10.89 -17.39
N PRO A 64 1.89 10.00 -16.53
CA PRO A 64 3.33 9.90 -16.30
C PRO A 64 4.15 9.51 -17.53
N ASP A 65 5.41 9.97 -17.54
CA ASP A 65 6.45 9.38 -18.36
C ASP A 65 6.96 8.11 -17.67
N TRP A 66 6.42 6.96 -18.07
CA TRP A 66 6.73 5.69 -17.43
C TRP A 66 8.18 5.24 -17.61
N GLU A 67 8.87 5.67 -18.67
CA GLU A 67 10.31 5.41 -18.82
C GLU A 67 11.10 6.16 -17.74
N GLN A 68 10.70 7.40 -17.43
CA GLN A 68 11.28 8.14 -16.31
C GLN A 68 11.00 7.44 -14.97
N VAL A 69 9.79 6.92 -14.77
CA VAL A 69 9.42 6.18 -13.54
C VAL A 69 10.24 4.90 -13.40
N GLU A 70 10.39 4.12 -14.48
CA GLU A 70 11.20 2.89 -14.53
C GLU A 70 12.68 3.14 -14.22
N SER A 71 13.16 4.36 -14.48
CA SER A 71 14.54 4.78 -14.21
C SER A 71 14.78 5.22 -12.76
N LEU A 72 13.74 5.33 -11.92
CA LEU A 72 13.89 5.78 -10.54
C LEU A 72 14.66 4.77 -9.69
N GLU A 73 15.66 5.30 -9.00
CA GLU A 73 16.48 4.56 -8.05
C GLU A 73 16.33 5.15 -6.65
N SER A 74 16.44 4.28 -5.66
CA SER A 74 16.50 4.66 -4.27
C SER A 74 17.72 5.55 -4.01
N PRO A 75 17.55 6.72 -3.36
CA PRO A 75 18.66 7.59 -2.99
C PRO A 75 19.66 7.00 -1.99
N VAL A 76 19.38 5.85 -1.38
CA VAL A 76 20.14 5.31 -0.25
C VAL A 76 20.88 4.02 -0.55
N ASP A 77 20.46 3.24 -1.53
CA ASP A 77 21.10 1.96 -1.90
C ASP A 77 21.14 1.70 -3.42
N ALA A 78 20.82 2.70 -4.25
CA ALA A 78 20.83 2.62 -5.72
C ALA A 78 19.94 1.50 -6.29
N GLN A 79 19.05 0.95 -5.47
CA GLN A 79 18.07 -0.01 -5.90
C GLN A 79 17.07 0.63 -6.86
N ARG A 80 16.75 -0.05 -7.96
CA ARG A 80 15.57 0.31 -8.76
C ARG A 80 14.30 0.04 -7.96
N LEU A 81 13.50 1.08 -7.79
CA LEU A 81 12.21 1.01 -7.08
C LEU A 81 11.13 0.39 -7.97
N TRP A 82 11.32 0.44 -9.29
CA TRP A 82 10.40 -0.20 -10.21
C TRP A 82 10.38 -1.71 -10.02
N SER A 83 9.22 -2.23 -9.61
CA SER A 83 8.96 -3.67 -9.67
C SER A 83 8.41 -4.00 -11.04
N GLN A 84 9.06 -4.91 -11.76
CA GLN A 84 8.41 -5.58 -12.88
C GLN A 84 7.25 -6.37 -12.32
N LEU A 85 6.06 -5.82 -12.54
CA LEU A 85 4.83 -6.43 -12.11
C LEU A 85 4.75 -7.82 -12.68
N ILE A 86 4.34 -8.76 -11.84
CA ILE A 86 4.09 -10.13 -12.25
C ILE A 86 3.09 -10.04 -13.40
N GLU A 87 3.56 -10.26 -14.63
CA GLU A 87 2.77 -10.28 -15.87
C GLU A 87 1.66 -11.34 -15.72
N ARG A 88 0.56 -11.00 -15.05
CA ARG A 88 -0.66 -11.80 -15.07
C ARG A 88 -1.64 -11.29 -16.11
N ASP A 89 -1.42 -10.09 -16.63
CA ASP A 89 -2.36 -9.42 -17.52
C ASP A 89 -1.66 -8.61 -18.61
N GLU A 90 -1.77 -9.07 -19.86
CA GLU A 90 -1.31 -8.33 -21.04
C GLU A 90 -1.95 -6.92 -21.13
N ARG A 91 -3.10 -6.68 -20.46
CA ARG A 91 -3.74 -5.36 -20.37
C ARG A 91 -2.91 -4.35 -19.59
N TYR A 92 -2.01 -4.80 -18.71
CA TYR A 92 -1.18 -3.90 -17.91
C TYR A 92 -0.30 -3.02 -18.80
N ALA A 93 0.42 -3.65 -19.75
CA ALA A 93 1.30 -2.96 -20.68
C ALA A 93 0.58 -1.97 -21.60
N THR A 94 -0.72 -2.17 -21.86
CA THR A 94 -1.51 -1.27 -22.72
C THR A 94 -2.22 -0.17 -21.95
N THR A 95 -2.42 -0.33 -20.64
CA THR A 95 -3.19 0.60 -19.81
C THR A 95 -2.34 1.65 -19.13
N LEU A 96 -1.14 1.29 -18.65
CA LEU A 96 -0.22 2.22 -17.99
C LEU A 96 -0.11 3.58 -18.68
N PRO A 97 0.13 3.67 -20.02
CA PRO A 97 0.26 4.95 -20.73
C PRO A 97 -1.00 5.82 -20.76
N GLN A 98 -2.08 5.40 -20.11
CA GLN A 98 -3.36 6.10 -20.02
C GLN A 98 -3.76 6.44 -18.59
N LEU A 99 -2.99 6.01 -17.58
CA LEU A 99 -3.28 6.30 -16.18
C LEU A 99 -2.73 7.67 -15.79
N ASP A 100 -3.57 8.47 -15.15
CA ASP A 100 -3.18 9.78 -14.63
C ASP A 100 -2.74 9.69 -13.17
N VAL A 101 -2.05 10.74 -12.73
CA VAL A 101 -1.77 11.04 -11.32
C VAL A 101 -2.26 12.46 -11.05
N SER A 102 -2.78 12.71 -9.85
CA SER A 102 -3.27 14.03 -9.44
C SER A 102 -2.58 14.52 -8.18
N VAL A 103 -2.02 15.73 -8.21
CA VAL A 103 -1.39 16.40 -7.06
C VAL A 103 -1.98 17.80 -6.88
N HIS A 104 -2.55 18.04 -5.70
CA HIS A 104 -3.01 19.35 -5.25
C HIS A 104 -2.00 19.95 -4.27
N THR A 105 -1.80 21.27 -4.30
CA THR A 105 -0.79 21.95 -3.48
C THR A 105 -1.26 23.33 -3.03
N VAL A 106 -1.10 23.65 -1.75
CA VAL A 106 -1.39 24.97 -1.16
C VAL A 106 -0.26 25.41 -0.23
N GLY A 107 -0.09 26.73 -0.06
CA GLY A 107 0.89 27.32 0.85
C GLY A 107 2.11 27.89 0.15
N ALA A 108 2.95 28.57 0.92
CA ALA A 108 4.16 29.19 0.40
C ALA A 108 5.26 28.14 0.15
N ALA A 109 6.30 28.52 -0.61
CA ALA A 109 7.49 27.69 -0.73
C ALA A 109 8.16 27.52 0.65
N GLY A 110 8.58 26.29 0.96
CA GLY A 110 9.10 25.90 2.27
C GLY A 110 8.96 24.40 2.47
N PRO A 111 9.07 23.90 3.71
CA PRO A 111 8.86 22.49 4.01
C PRO A 111 7.47 22.04 3.56
N THR A 112 7.37 20.82 3.04
CA THR A 112 6.14 20.27 2.45
C THR A 112 5.71 19.02 3.21
N LEU A 113 4.47 19.01 3.70
CA LEU A 113 3.80 17.81 4.19
C LEU A 113 2.82 17.32 3.12
N MET A 114 3.00 16.09 2.67
CA MET A 114 2.11 15.45 1.69
C MET A 114 1.15 14.48 2.36
N LEU A 115 -0.12 14.60 2.04
CA LEU A 115 -1.11 13.54 2.23
C LEU A 115 -1.12 12.69 0.96
N ASN A 116 -1.19 11.36 1.09
CA ASN A 116 -1.22 10.45 -0.05
C ASN A 116 -2.32 9.39 0.13
N GLY A 117 -3.00 9.05 -0.96
CA GLY A 117 -3.89 7.89 -1.01
C GLY A 117 -4.05 7.33 -2.41
N HIS A 118 -4.26 6.02 -2.50
CA HIS A 118 -4.40 5.32 -3.77
C HIS A 118 -5.87 5.19 -4.21
N VAL A 119 -6.08 5.01 -5.52
CA VAL A 119 -7.42 4.93 -6.14
C VAL A 119 -7.79 3.53 -6.61
N ASP A 120 -6.81 2.65 -6.75
CA ASP A 120 -7.00 1.28 -7.18
C ASP A 120 -7.58 0.40 -6.07
N VAL A 121 -8.16 -0.74 -6.45
CA VAL A 121 -8.69 -1.73 -5.52
C VAL A 121 -8.41 -3.12 -6.05
N VAL A 122 -8.12 -4.09 -5.17
CA VAL A 122 -7.98 -5.49 -5.62
C VAL A 122 -9.29 -6.06 -6.15
N PRO A 123 -9.24 -6.99 -7.14
CA PRO A 123 -10.44 -7.67 -7.63
C PRO A 123 -11.22 -8.40 -6.52
N ALA A 124 -12.54 -8.47 -6.70
CA ALA A 124 -13.44 -9.19 -5.78
C ALA A 124 -13.78 -10.61 -6.28
N ASP A 125 -13.32 -10.99 -7.47
CA ASP A 125 -13.67 -12.26 -8.13
C ASP A 125 -13.34 -13.49 -7.28
N GLY A 126 -14.27 -14.43 -7.23
CA GLY A 126 -14.11 -15.69 -6.51
C GLY A 126 -14.30 -15.61 -4.99
N GLN A 127 -14.53 -14.41 -4.42
CA GLN A 127 -14.78 -14.23 -3.00
C GLN A 127 -16.30 -14.29 -2.67
N PRO A 128 -16.70 -14.83 -1.51
CA PRO A 128 -18.10 -15.06 -1.17
C PRO A 128 -18.78 -13.81 -0.58
N TRP A 129 -18.95 -12.76 -1.39
CA TRP A 129 -19.63 -11.52 -0.97
C TRP A 129 -21.11 -11.73 -0.68
N GLY A 130 -21.60 -11.17 0.43
CA GLY A 130 -23.02 -11.15 0.77
C GLY A 130 -23.84 -10.21 -0.12
N HIS A 131 -23.19 -9.26 -0.77
CA HIS A 131 -23.77 -8.21 -1.62
C HIS A 131 -22.89 -7.97 -2.85
N ASP A 132 -23.35 -7.14 -3.79
CA ASP A 132 -22.48 -6.70 -4.90
C ASP A 132 -21.36 -5.79 -4.36
N PRO A 133 -20.07 -6.13 -4.54
CA PRO A 133 -18.94 -5.39 -3.98
C PRO A 133 -18.82 -3.95 -4.49
N TYR A 134 -19.38 -3.64 -5.67
CA TYR A 134 -19.34 -2.30 -6.28
C TYR A 134 -20.69 -1.60 -6.23
N ARG A 135 -21.62 -2.11 -5.41
CA ARG A 135 -22.86 -1.42 -5.07
C ARG A 135 -22.85 -1.14 -3.57
N PRO A 136 -22.21 -0.04 -3.14
CA PRO A 136 -22.01 0.24 -1.73
C PRO A 136 -23.33 0.25 -0.98
N SER A 137 -23.31 -0.30 0.23
CA SER A 137 -24.48 -0.34 1.10
C SER A 137 -24.13 0.09 2.50
N VAL A 138 -25.04 0.82 3.15
CA VAL A 138 -24.83 1.35 4.49
C VAL A 138 -25.72 0.62 5.48
N SER A 139 -25.12 0.14 6.57
CA SER A 139 -25.82 -0.50 7.67
C SER A 139 -25.10 -0.23 8.99
N ASN A 140 -25.84 0.22 10.00
CA ASN A 140 -25.32 0.50 11.35
C ASN A 140 -24.08 1.42 11.36
N GLY A 141 -24.05 2.45 10.50
CA GLY A 141 -22.94 3.40 10.41
C GLY A 141 -21.71 2.90 9.64
N ARG A 142 -21.77 1.67 9.09
CA ARG A 142 -20.73 1.08 8.26
C ARG A 142 -21.13 1.13 6.80
N MET A 143 -20.20 1.45 5.92
CA MET A 143 -20.36 1.23 4.48
C MET A 143 -19.62 -0.03 4.08
N TYR A 144 -20.33 -0.93 3.38
CA TYR A 144 -19.81 -2.17 2.82
C TYR A 144 -19.57 -2.01 1.32
N GLY A 145 -18.45 -2.53 0.83
CA GLY A 145 -18.05 -2.52 -0.57
C GLY A 145 -16.55 -2.62 -0.74
N ARG A 146 -16.09 -3.13 -1.90
CA ARG A 146 -14.66 -3.25 -2.19
C ARG A 146 -14.00 -1.87 -2.24
N GLY A 147 -12.92 -1.73 -1.49
CA GLY A 147 -12.14 -0.52 -1.34
C GLY A 147 -12.75 0.54 -0.44
N THR A 148 -13.83 0.23 0.27
CA THR A 148 -14.35 1.12 1.31
C THR A 148 -13.30 1.38 2.39
N MET A 149 -12.62 0.33 2.83
CA MET A 149 -11.55 0.38 3.82
C MET A 149 -10.18 0.51 3.15
N ASP A 150 -9.94 -0.15 2.00
CA ASP A 150 -8.65 -0.15 1.27
C ASP A 150 -8.73 0.44 -0.16
N MET A 151 -8.48 1.73 -0.36
CA MET A 151 -8.38 2.74 0.70
C MET A 151 -9.28 3.95 0.45
N LYS A 152 -10.38 3.80 -0.32
CA LYS A 152 -11.22 4.94 -0.74
C LYS A 152 -11.81 5.72 0.43
N GLY A 153 -12.08 5.08 1.58
CA GLY A 153 -12.47 5.79 2.80
C GLY A 153 -11.37 6.72 3.32
N GLY A 154 -10.12 6.26 3.31
CA GLY A 154 -8.94 7.06 3.62
C GLY A 154 -8.65 8.15 2.60
N LEU A 155 -8.81 7.85 1.31
CA LEU A 155 -8.69 8.79 0.20
C LEU A 155 -9.68 9.96 0.33
N VAL A 156 -10.95 9.67 0.64
CA VAL A 156 -11.97 10.69 0.94
C VAL A 156 -11.55 11.55 2.13
N ALA A 157 -11.02 10.94 3.20
CA ALA A 157 -10.52 11.70 4.35
C ALA A 157 -9.36 12.62 3.98
N ALA A 158 -8.38 12.13 3.21
CA ALA A 158 -7.23 12.92 2.76
C ALA A 158 -7.65 14.08 1.85
N ALA A 159 -8.56 13.84 0.89
CA ALA A 159 -9.09 14.86 0.00
C ALA A 159 -9.84 15.97 0.76
N LEU A 160 -10.70 15.61 1.72
CA LEU A 160 -11.43 16.56 2.55
C LEU A 160 -10.51 17.32 3.52
N ALA A 161 -9.52 16.65 4.12
CA ALA A 161 -8.51 17.28 4.96
C ALA A 161 -7.70 18.30 4.15
N TYR A 162 -7.26 17.91 2.96
CA TYR A 162 -6.56 18.81 2.04
C TYR A 162 -7.43 20.00 1.66
N ARG A 163 -8.69 19.79 1.29
CA ARG A 163 -9.60 20.89 0.92
C ARG A 163 -9.79 21.87 2.07
N TYR A 164 -10.03 21.38 3.29
CA TYR A 164 -10.10 22.22 4.49
C TYR A 164 -8.82 23.05 4.65
N LEU A 165 -7.66 22.42 4.54
CA LEU A 165 -6.37 23.10 4.61
C LEU A 165 -6.23 24.12 3.47
N ALA A 166 -6.61 23.79 2.24
CA ALA A 166 -6.50 24.71 1.11
C ALA A 166 -7.35 25.98 1.27
N GLU A 167 -8.48 25.89 1.95
CA GLU A 167 -9.37 27.02 2.26
C GLU A 167 -8.86 27.85 3.47
N ASN A 168 -8.20 27.22 4.45
CA ASN A 168 -7.90 27.82 5.76
C ASN A 168 -6.41 27.90 6.11
N TRP A 169 -5.50 27.40 5.27
CA TRP A 169 -4.07 27.31 5.58
C TRP A 169 -3.40 28.68 5.57
N SER A 170 -2.71 28.97 6.66
CA SER A 170 -1.88 30.15 6.85
C SER A 170 -0.52 29.82 7.48
N GLY A 171 -0.11 28.54 7.43
CA GLY A 171 1.14 28.05 8.01
C GLY A 171 2.38 28.41 7.17
N PRO A 172 3.59 28.20 7.72
CA PRO A 172 4.87 28.63 7.12
C PRO A 172 5.36 27.77 5.94
N GLY A 173 4.69 26.66 5.63
CA GLY A 173 5.08 25.76 4.56
C GLY A 173 3.93 25.35 3.65
N ARG A 174 4.13 24.24 2.95
CA ARG A 174 3.25 23.72 1.92
C ARG A 174 2.53 22.47 2.41
N ILE A 175 1.25 22.36 2.07
CA ILE A 175 0.50 21.12 2.13
C ILE A 175 0.27 20.64 0.70
N SER A 176 0.58 19.38 0.43
CA SER A 176 0.18 18.72 -0.81
C SER A 176 -0.70 17.51 -0.54
N PHE A 177 -1.51 17.15 -1.53
CA PHE A 177 -2.28 15.92 -1.55
C PHE A 177 -2.08 15.23 -2.88
N ALA A 178 -1.64 13.98 -2.85
CA ALA A 178 -1.46 13.14 -4.01
C ALA A 178 -2.50 12.01 -4.01
N ALA A 179 -3.24 11.88 -5.11
CA ALA A 179 -4.08 10.73 -5.41
C ALA A 179 -3.42 9.93 -6.53
N VAL A 180 -3.15 8.65 -6.27
CA VAL A 180 -2.24 7.84 -7.10
C VAL A 180 -2.88 6.53 -7.56
N PRO A 181 -2.60 6.07 -8.79
CA PRO A 181 -2.95 4.73 -9.25
C PRO A 181 -1.88 3.68 -8.86
N GLU A 182 -2.23 2.41 -9.04
CA GLU A 182 -1.31 1.26 -9.03
C GLU A 182 -0.56 1.00 -7.72
N GLU A 183 -1.13 1.29 -6.54
CA GLU A 183 -0.53 0.90 -5.26
C GLU A 183 -0.46 -0.63 -5.13
N GLU A 184 -1.59 -1.29 -5.41
CA GLU A 184 -1.85 -2.72 -5.18
C GLU A 184 -1.07 -3.62 -6.14
N SER A 185 -0.55 -3.04 -7.21
CA SER A 185 0.32 -3.74 -8.14
C SER A 185 1.78 -3.48 -7.82
N GLY A 186 2.22 -2.24 -7.55
CA GLY A 186 3.63 -1.95 -7.32
C GLY A 186 4.00 -0.56 -6.82
N GLY A 187 3.03 0.35 -6.64
CA GLY A 187 3.22 1.74 -6.20
C GLY A 187 3.68 2.69 -7.29
N ASN A 188 3.38 2.37 -8.56
CA ASN A 188 3.85 3.13 -9.72
C ASN A 188 3.33 4.57 -9.73
N GLY A 189 2.12 4.82 -9.24
CA GLY A 189 1.58 6.17 -9.12
C GLY A 189 2.37 7.05 -8.14
N THR A 190 2.74 6.54 -6.97
CA THR A 190 3.59 7.29 -6.03
C THR A 190 5.00 7.52 -6.59
N MET A 191 5.57 6.53 -7.29
CA MET A 191 6.83 6.74 -8.01
C MET A 191 6.71 7.83 -9.08
N ALA A 192 5.59 7.91 -9.80
CA ALA A 192 5.34 8.98 -10.77
C ALA A 192 5.26 10.38 -10.12
N VAL A 193 4.69 10.51 -8.91
CA VAL A 193 4.73 11.76 -8.12
C VAL A 193 6.17 12.19 -7.88
N ILE A 194 7.05 11.27 -7.47
CA ILE A 194 8.47 11.51 -7.22
C ILE A 194 9.20 11.90 -8.53
N ALA A 195 9.01 11.13 -9.61
CA ALA A 195 9.61 11.40 -10.93
C ALA A 195 9.22 12.78 -11.47
N ARG A 196 7.97 13.21 -11.23
CA ARG A 196 7.45 14.52 -11.62
C ARG A 196 8.09 15.68 -10.83
N GLY A 197 8.77 15.39 -9.72
CA GLY A 197 9.43 16.37 -8.87
C GLY A 197 8.56 16.92 -7.74
N HIS A 198 7.43 16.28 -7.45
CA HIS A 198 6.58 16.61 -6.30
C HIS A 198 7.19 16.02 -5.03
N PHE A 199 8.27 16.64 -4.54
CA PHE A 199 8.94 16.24 -3.31
C PHE A 199 8.21 16.74 -2.06
N ALA A 200 8.31 15.97 -0.99
CA ALA A 200 7.82 16.32 0.34
C ALA A 200 8.90 16.06 1.40
N ASP A 201 8.88 16.84 2.47
CA ASP A 201 9.74 16.65 3.65
C ASP A 201 9.17 15.61 4.62
N ALA A 202 7.88 15.32 4.50
CA ALA A 202 7.18 14.25 5.20
C ALA A 202 5.93 13.81 4.44
N VAL A 203 5.57 12.53 4.56
CA VAL A 203 4.37 11.97 3.92
C VAL A 203 3.49 11.24 4.93
N VAL A 204 2.18 11.42 4.82
CA VAL A 204 1.15 10.68 5.55
C VAL A 204 0.30 9.92 4.57
N PHE A 205 0.37 8.59 4.61
CA PHE A 205 -0.47 7.70 3.81
C PHE A 205 -1.79 7.43 4.54
N ALA A 206 -2.92 7.67 3.88
CA ALA A 206 -4.24 7.64 4.52
C ALA A 206 -4.86 6.22 4.64
N GLU A 207 -4.03 5.20 4.79
CA GLU A 207 -4.39 3.78 4.73
C GLU A 207 -5.13 3.26 5.98
N PRO A 208 -5.79 2.09 5.91
CA PRO A 208 -6.62 1.55 6.97
C PRO A 208 -5.88 1.11 8.25
N THR A 209 -5.63 2.05 9.17
CA THR A 209 -4.87 1.80 10.42
C THR A 209 -5.70 1.89 11.70
N ASN A 210 -7.04 1.85 11.63
CA ASN A 210 -7.91 1.92 12.80
C ASN A 210 -7.67 3.16 13.68
N LEU A 211 -7.41 4.31 13.04
CA LEU A 211 -7.07 5.59 13.69
C LEU A 211 -5.77 5.53 14.54
N GLU A 212 -4.88 4.58 14.26
CA GLU A 212 -3.55 4.48 14.86
C GLU A 212 -2.48 5.05 13.92
N VAL A 213 -1.45 5.68 14.47
CA VAL A 213 -0.27 6.13 13.72
C VAL A 213 0.69 4.96 13.62
N VAL A 214 0.68 4.30 12.47
CA VAL A 214 1.67 3.30 12.12
C VAL A 214 2.94 4.03 11.68
N HIS A 215 4.02 3.86 12.44
CA HIS A 215 5.32 4.50 12.17
C HIS A 215 6.45 3.48 11.93
N ARG A 216 6.06 2.22 11.72
CA ARG A 216 6.89 1.10 11.28
C ARG A 216 6.08 0.35 10.24
N HIS A 217 6.66 0.04 9.08
CA HIS A 217 6.00 -0.76 8.05
C HIS A 217 6.98 -1.79 7.48
N VAL A 218 6.43 -2.93 7.05
CA VAL A 218 7.16 -3.92 6.27
C VAL A 218 7.24 -3.47 4.82
N GLY A 219 8.36 -3.80 4.19
CA GLY A 219 8.52 -3.73 2.75
C GLY A 219 8.00 -5.00 2.09
N ILE A 220 8.31 -5.16 0.81
CA ILE A 220 7.87 -6.28 0.00
C ILE A 220 8.96 -6.74 -0.95
N GLN A 221 9.09 -8.04 -1.14
CA GLN A 221 9.99 -8.68 -2.08
C GLN A 221 9.17 -9.57 -3.01
N ALA A 222 9.10 -9.21 -4.29
CA ALA A 222 8.53 -10.09 -5.30
C ALA A 222 9.55 -11.18 -5.67
N PHE A 223 9.10 -12.42 -5.80
CA PHE A 223 9.98 -13.55 -6.12
C PHE A 223 9.33 -14.57 -7.05
N GLY A 224 10.18 -15.35 -7.73
CA GLY A 224 9.78 -16.45 -8.58
C GLY A 224 10.71 -17.64 -8.45
N ILE A 225 10.13 -18.84 -8.58
CA ILE A 225 10.85 -20.10 -8.61
C ILE A 225 10.38 -20.86 -9.84
N ASP A 226 11.30 -21.14 -10.76
CA ASP A 226 11.06 -21.95 -11.95
C ASP A 226 11.74 -23.29 -11.80
N VAL A 227 11.02 -24.36 -12.15
CA VAL A 227 11.57 -25.71 -12.17
C VAL A 227 11.39 -26.32 -13.54
N VAL A 228 12.52 -26.61 -14.20
CA VAL A 228 12.57 -27.25 -15.51
C VAL A 228 13.07 -28.69 -15.34
N GLY A 229 12.14 -29.63 -15.47
CA GLY A 229 12.41 -31.06 -15.55
C GLY A 229 12.35 -31.59 -16.98
N ARG A 230 11.74 -32.76 -17.16
CA ARG A 230 11.54 -33.38 -18.47
C ARG A 230 10.18 -34.07 -18.51
N ALA A 231 9.29 -33.59 -19.37
CA ALA A 231 8.00 -34.21 -19.58
C ALA A 231 8.15 -35.67 -20.05
N GLY A 232 7.21 -36.52 -19.67
CA GLY A 232 7.22 -37.92 -20.09
C GLY A 232 6.16 -38.76 -19.39
N GLY A 233 5.93 -39.97 -19.89
CA GLY A 233 4.93 -40.87 -19.33
C GLY A 233 5.18 -41.20 -17.85
N MET A 234 4.12 -41.24 -17.05
CA MET A 234 4.24 -41.47 -15.59
C MET A 234 4.75 -42.87 -15.20
N LEU A 235 4.57 -43.88 -16.07
CA LEU A 235 4.77 -45.29 -15.72
C LEU A 235 6.24 -45.70 -15.49
N ARG A 236 7.22 -44.90 -15.92
CA ARG A 236 8.64 -45.15 -15.63
C ARG A 236 9.37 -43.89 -15.20
N ARG A 237 10.25 -44.02 -14.20
CA ARG A 237 11.10 -42.91 -13.72
C ARG A 237 12.05 -42.41 -14.81
N SER A 238 12.59 -43.31 -15.63
CA SER A 238 13.52 -42.95 -16.71
C SER A 238 12.87 -42.18 -17.87
N TRP A 239 11.55 -42.04 -17.91
CA TRP A 239 10.85 -41.37 -18.99
C TRP A 239 10.72 -39.86 -18.80
N GLY A 240 10.94 -39.35 -17.60
CA GLY A 240 10.88 -37.92 -17.34
C GLY A 240 11.14 -37.56 -15.88
N THR A 241 11.34 -36.27 -15.65
CA THR A 241 11.55 -35.66 -14.35
C THR A 241 10.44 -34.66 -14.11
N SER A 242 9.70 -34.82 -13.01
CA SER A 242 8.58 -33.93 -12.71
C SER A 242 9.02 -32.74 -11.87
N ALA A 243 8.58 -31.54 -12.23
CA ALA A 243 8.78 -30.31 -11.48
C ALA A 243 7.95 -30.26 -10.17
N ALA A 244 6.72 -30.77 -10.20
CA ALA A 244 5.77 -30.68 -9.08
C ALA A 244 6.33 -31.12 -7.71
N PRO A 245 7.04 -32.26 -7.56
CA PRO A 245 7.60 -32.65 -6.26
C PRO A 245 8.74 -31.76 -5.76
N THR A 246 9.41 -31.03 -6.65
CA THR A 246 10.45 -30.05 -6.29
C THR A 246 9.78 -28.75 -5.84
N LEU A 247 8.76 -28.27 -6.55
CA LEU A 247 7.97 -27.11 -6.13
C LEU A 247 7.24 -27.34 -4.80
N ALA A 248 6.72 -28.55 -4.55
CA ALA A 248 6.09 -28.89 -3.28
C ALA A 248 7.08 -28.79 -2.09
N ARG A 249 8.37 -29.06 -2.32
CA ARG A 249 9.40 -28.88 -1.28
C ARG A 249 9.76 -27.42 -1.08
N ALA A 250 9.85 -26.66 -2.17
CA ALA A 250 10.03 -25.22 -2.09
C ALA A 250 8.87 -24.57 -1.31
N ALA A 251 7.62 -24.97 -1.57
CA ALA A 251 6.45 -24.48 -0.83
C ALA A 251 6.55 -24.73 0.68
N VAL A 252 6.91 -25.94 1.11
CA VAL A 252 7.13 -26.24 2.54
C VAL A 252 8.25 -25.38 3.14
N ALA A 253 9.35 -25.17 2.40
CA ALA A 253 10.45 -24.34 2.87
C ALA A 253 10.07 -22.85 2.96
N LEU A 254 9.16 -22.38 2.11
CA LEU A 254 8.61 -21.02 2.17
C LEU A 254 7.67 -20.84 3.37
N GLU A 255 6.85 -21.84 3.71
CA GLU A 255 6.05 -21.84 4.95
C GLU A 255 6.96 -21.80 6.19
N GLU A 256 8.00 -22.65 6.25
CA GLU A 256 8.98 -22.63 7.34
C GLU A 256 9.77 -21.30 7.41
N LEU A 257 10.02 -20.67 6.25
CA LEU A 257 10.65 -19.35 6.18
C LEU A 257 9.75 -18.26 6.77
N GLU A 258 8.45 -18.25 6.44
CA GLU A 258 7.47 -17.33 7.03
C GLU A 258 7.46 -17.43 8.56
N GLU A 259 7.35 -18.65 9.10
CA GLU A 259 7.34 -18.88 10.54
C GLU A 259 8.60 -18.30 11.21
N ARG A 260 9.78 -18.57 10.64
CA ARG A 260 11.06 -18.05 11.17
C ARG A 260 11.15 -16.53 11.10
N ARG A 261 10.74 -15.92 9.97
CA ARG A 261 10.81 -14.47 9.76
C ARG A 261 9.81 -13.75 10.67
N THR A 262 8.60 -14.27 10.78
CA THR A 262 7.57 -13.76 11.69
C THR A 262 8.01 -13.87 13.15
N ALA A 263 8.57 -15.00 13.57
CA ALA A 263 9.12 -15.14 14.93
C ALA A 263 10.26 -14.14 15.21
N ARG A 264 11.16 -13.92 14.25
CA ARG A 264 12.24 -12.92 14.36
C ARG A 264 11.70 -11.50 14.53
N ALA A 265 10.65 -11.15 13.79
CA ALA A 265 9.99 -9.85 13.90
C ALA A 265 9.29 -9.67 15.25
N HIS A 266 8.60 -10.68 15.75
CA HIS A 266 7.97 -10.67 17.08
C HIS A 266 8.98 -10.51 18.22
N VAL A 267 10.15 -11.14 18.10
CA VAL A 267 11.26 -10.94 19.06
C VAL A 267 11.79 -9.49 19.05
N ALA A 268 11.80 -8.83 17.90
CA ALA A 268 12.14 -7.40 17.81
C ALA A 268 11.09 -6.49 18.46
N GLY A 269 9.87 -7.00 18.65
CA GLY A 269 8.77 -6.35 19.36
C GLY A 269 8.00 -5.35 18.51
N GLY A 270 6.81 -4.98 19.01
CA GLY A 270 5.96 -3.95 18.44
C GLY A 270 4.87 -4.42 17.49
N TYR A 271 4.87 -5.69 17.11
CA TYR A 271 3.79 -6.31 16.35
C TYR A 271 2.76 -6.94 17.30
N ASP A 272 1.50 -7.02 16.86
CA ASP A 272 0.46 -7.78 17.57
C ASP A 272 0.77 -9.29 17.42
N PRO A 273 0.52 -10.15 18.42
CA PRO A 273 0.81 -11.59 18.29
C PRO A 273 0.20 -12.27 17.05
N ASP A 274 -0.91 -11.76 16.53
CA ASP A 274 -1.58 -12.30 15.34
C ASP A 274 -1.03 -11.72 14.02
N ASP A 275 -0.13 -10.74 14.07
CA ASP A 275 0.51 -10.14 12.91
C ASP A 275 1.52 -11.10 12.22
N LEU A 276 1.56 -11.05 10.88
CA LEU A 276 2.48 -11.79 10.02
C LEU A 276 3.48 -10.85 9.29
N PRO A 277 4.37 -10.12 9.98
CA PRO A 277 5.31 -9.20 9.34
C PRO A 277 6.35 -9.90 8.45
N GLY A 278 6.56 -11.20 8.64
CA GLY A 278 7.43 -12.04 7.82
C GLY A 278 6.70 -12.83 6.74
N PHE A 279 5.48 -12.41 6.35
CA PHE A 279 4.61 -13.16 5.44
C PHE A 279 5.33 -13.67 4.19
N VAL A 280 4.91 -14.83 3.70
CA VAL A 280 5.33 -15.41 2.43
C VAL A 280 4.09 -15.96 1.72
N ASN A 281 3.50 -15.16 0.82
CA ASN A 281 2.31 -15.54 0.07
C ASN A 281 2.67 -15.92 -1.37
N PHE A 282 2.11 -17.01 -1.90
CA PHE A 282 2.48 -17.48 -3.23
C PHE A 282 1.40 -18.32 -3.94
N LEU A 283 1.58 -18.43 -5.25
CA LEU A 283 0.81 -19.27 -6.17
C LEU A 283 1.73 -20.33 -6.76
N ILE A 284 1.20 -21.53 -7.01
CA ILE A 284 1.94 -22.66 -7.58
C ILE A 284 1.20 -23.27 -8.77
N HIS A 285 1.90 -23.45 -9.89
CA HIS A 285 1.39 -24.07 -11.11
C HIS A 285 2.36 -25.14 -11.62
N SER A 286 1.88 -26.35 -11.92
CA SER A 286 2.73 -27.40 -12.51
C SER A 286 1.96 -28.44 -13.30
N GLY A 287 2.29 -28.55 -14.59
CA GLY A 287 1.80 -29.57 -15.51
C GLY A 287 0.36 -29.38 -16.00
N ASP A 288 0.08 -30.04 -17.13
CA ASP A 288 -1.16 -29.81 -17.89
C ASP A 288 -2.03 -31.07 -18.05
N TRP A 289 -1.48 -32.25 -17.74
CA TRP A 289 -2.17 -33.52 -18.00
C TRP A 289 -1.88 -34.58 -16.94
N LEU A 290 -2.94 -35.17 -16.39
CA LEU A 290 -2.85 -36.15 -15.29
C LEU A 290 -1.94 -37.34 -15.61
N ALA A 291 -1.91 -37.82 -16.85
CA ALA A 291 -1.11 -38.99 -17.25
C ALA A 291 0.35 -38.68 -17.65
N THR A 292 0.77 -37.42 -17.57
CA THR A 292 2.09 -36.93 -18.00
C THR A 292 2.83 -36.32 -16.82
N ARG A 293 4.12 -36.63 -16.68
CA ARG A 293 4.99 -35.94 -15.71
C ARG A 293 5.05 -34.47 -16.08
N ALA A 294 4.70 -33.59 -15.14
CA ALA A 294 4.83 -32.15 -15.29
C ALA A 294 6.29 -31.77 -15.53
N GLY A 295 6.68 -31.55 -16.79
CA GLY A 295 8.06 -31.25 -17.17
C GLY A 295 8.50 -29.86 -16.73
N THR A 296 7.57 -28.98 -16.43
CA THR A 296 7.81 -27.62 -15.95
C THR A 296 6.84 -27.31 -14.81
N GLY A 297 7.18 -26.28 -14.06
CA GLY A 297 6.26 -25.63 -13.16
C GLY A 297 6.91 -24.40 -12.55
N GLU A 298 6.07 -23.57 -11.96
CA GLU A 298 6.44 -22.29 -11.43
C GLU A 298 5.77 -22.03 -10.08
N LEU A 299 6.42 -21.21 -9.28
CA LEU A 299 5.87 -20.56 -8.11
C LEU A 299 6.19 -19.07 -8.20
N ARG A 300 5.20 -18.23 -7.88
CA ARG A 300 5.31 -16.76 -7.86
C ARG A 300 4.73 -16.24 -6.55
N GLY A 301 5.37 -15.26 -5.94
CA GLY A 301 4.91 -14.78 -4.65
C GLY A 301 5.49 -13.44 -4.22
N LEU A 302 5.03 -13.04 -3.03
CA LEU A 302 5.43 -11.84 -2.32
C LEU A 302 5.89 -12.25 -0.92
N MET A 303 6.98 -11.66 -0.46
CA MET A 303 7.50 -11.85 0.89
C MET A 303 7.71 -10.51 1.59
N GLY A 304 7.36 -10.42 2.87
CA GLY A 304 7.60 -9.23 3.68
C GLY A 304 9.11 -8.96 3.88
N VAL A 305 9.54 -7.72 3.68
CA VAL A 305 10.92 -7.26 3.97
C VAL A 305 10.89 -6.52 5.31
N LEU A 306 11.55 -7.06 6.33
CA LEU A 306 11.43 -6.51 7.68
C LEU A 306 12.13 -5.14 7.80
N PRO A 307 11.72 -4.27 8.73
CA PRO A 307 12.47 -3.07 9.05
C PRO A 307 13.93 -3.39 9.43
N GLY A 308 14.88 -2.68 8.83
CA GLY A 308 16.32 -2.85 9.09
C GLY A 308 17.01 -3.95 8.25
N GLU A 309 16.27 -4.63 7.38
CA GLU A 309 16.78 -5.57 6.38
C GLU A 309 16.82 -4.89 5.00
N THR A 310 17.88 -5.17 4.22
CA THR A 310 17.90 -4.80 2.79
C THR A 310 17.18 -5.87 1.96
N GLN A 311 16.72 -5.51 0.78
CA GLN A 311 16.07 -6.50 -0.08
C GLN A 311 17.00 -7.61 -0.56
N GLU A 312 18.28 -7.31 -0.78
CA GLU A 312 19.26 -8.32 -1.14
C GLU A 312 19.41 -9.37 -0.03
N GLN A 313 19.32 -8.94 1.24
CA GLN A 313 19.31 -9.85 2.38
C GLN A 313 18.04 -10.71 2.39
N ALA A 314 16.87 -10.11 2.15
CA ALA A 314 15.60 -10.82 2.07
C ALA A 314 15.60 -11.86 0.92
N ALA A 315 15.96 -11.42 -0.28
CA ALA A 315 16.05 -12.27 -1.47
C ALA A 315 17.07 -13.40 -1.27
N ALA A 316 18.23 -13.12 -0.65
CA ALA A 316 19.23 -14.15 -0.34
C ALA A 316 18.71 -15.18 0.68
N GLU A 317 18.00 -14.75 1.74
CA GLU A 317 17.41 -15.67 2.72
C GLU A 317 16.36 -16.59 2.06
N LEU A 318 15.54 -16.04 1.15
CA LEU A 318 14.57 -16.82 0.38
C LEU A 318 15.26 -17.82 -0.56
N ALA A 319 16.26 -17.36 -1.32
CA ALA A 319 17.01 -18.21 -2.24
C ALA A 319 17.70 -19.35 -1.50
N GLU A 320 18.36 -19.07 -0.37
CA GLU A 320 19.01 -20.08 0.45
C GLU A 320 18.02 -21.13 0.97
N ALA A 321 16.85 -20.71 1.46
CA ALA A 321 15.82 -21.65 1.93
C ALA A 321 15.35 -22.60 0.82
N VAL A 322 15.12 -22.07 -0.39
CA VAL A 322 14.69 -22.86 -1.55
C VAL A 322 15.81 -23.78 -2.05
N GLU A 323 17.04 -23.29 -2.14
CA GLU A 323 18.21 -24.07 -2.57
C GLU A 323 18.46 -25.25 -1.63
N GLN A 324 18.42 -25.03 -0.32
CA GLN A 324 18.57 -26.10 0.66
C GLN A 324 17.46 -27.16 0.54
N ALA A 325 16.21 -26.73 0.40
CA ALA A 325 15.07 -27.64 0.30
C ALA A 325 15.01 -28.44 -1.01
N THR A 326 15.63 -27.90 -2.06
CA THR A 326 15.64 -28.48 -3.41
C THR A 326 16.98 -29.13 -3.78
N ALA A 327 17.96 -29.12 -2.87
CA ALA A 327 19.28 -29.71 -3.07
C ALA A 327 19.20 -31.21 -3.48
N GLY A 328 19.94 -31.57 -4.53
CA GLY A 328 20.00 -32.95 -5.05
C GLY A 328 18.72 -33.43 -5.74
N ARG A 329 17.74 -32.54 -5.95
CA ARG A 329 16.53 -32.86 -6.72
C ARG A 329 16.85 -32.89 -8.22
N PRO A 330 16.17 -33.75 -8.99
CA PRO A 330 16.31 -33.76 -10.44
C PRO A 330 15.54 -32.58 -11.06
N GLY A 331 16.11 -31.97 -12.10
CA GLY A 331 15.58 -30.78 -12.77
C GLY A 331 16.37 -29.54 -12.40
N ASP A 332 16.30 -28.52 -13.24
CA ASP A 332 16.95 -27.24 -13.04
C ASP A 332 16.01 -26.33 -12.27
N VAL A 333 16.47 -25.83 -11.12
CA VAL A 333 15.72 -24.88 -10.28
C VAL A 333 16.35 -23.51 -10.47
N THR A 334 15.55 -22.52 -10.78
CA THR A 334 15.97 -21.12 -10.86
C THR A 334 15.13 -20.30 -9.89
N VAL A 335 15.79 -19.59 -8.99
CA VAL A 335 15.16 -18.63 -8.09
C VAL A 335 15.54 -17.23 -8.57
N TRP A 336 14.56 -16.35 -8.67
CA TRP A 336 14.78 -14.97 -9.07
C TRP A 336 13.89 -14.02 -8.27
N SER A 337 14.22 -12.73 -8.33
CA SER A 337 13.51 -11.66 -7.63
C SER A 337 13.46 -10.42 -8.53
N HIS A 338 12.27 -9.84 -8.73
CA HIS A 338 12.04 -8.67 -9.62
C HIS A 338 12.08 -7.34 -8.86
N GLY A 339 12.98 -7.23 -7.88
CA GLY A 339 13.01 -6.08 -6.98
C GLY A 339 11.84 -6.06 -5.99
N GLY A 340 11.65 -4.93 -5.34
CA GLY A 340 10.77 -4.78 -4.20
C GLY A 340 11.07 -3.48 -3.47
N HIS A 341 10.54 -3.35 -2.25
CA HIS A 341 10.78 -2.20 -1.38
C HIS A 341 11.17 -2.65 0.01
N ARG A 342 12.09 -1.95 0.68
CA ARG A 342 12.46 -2.27 2.06
C ARG A 342 11.44 -1.70 3.04
N GLY A 343 11.28 -2.37 4.18
CA GLY A 343 10.54 -1.81 5.30
C GLY A 343 11.28 -0.65 5.95
N ALA A 344 10.58 0.17 6.71
CA ALA A 344 11.19 1.28 7.42
C ALA A 344 10.48 1.59 8.75
N GLU A 345 11.20 2.25 9.65
CA GLU A 345 10.71 2.62 10.97
C GLU A 345 11.21 4.00 11.38
N LEU A 346 10.28 4.84 11.84
CA LEU A 346 10.60 6.05 12.57
C LEU A 346 10.59 5.76 14.06
N LYS A 347 11.46 6.44 14.81
CA LYS A 347 11.35 6.47 16.27
C LYS A 347 10.03 7.11 16.67
N ALA A 348 9.39 6.61 17.72
CA ALA A 348 8.18 7.22 18.28
C ALA A 348 8.35 8.71 18.67
N THR A 349 9.60 9.14 18.91
CA THR A 349 9.96 10.54 19.21
C THR A 349 10.19 11.41 17.98
N HIS A 350 10.08 10.87 16.76
CA HIS A 350 10.29 11.62 15.53
C HIS A 350 9.25 12.76 15.42
N PRO A 351 9.61 13.97 14.95
CA PRO A 351 8.67 15.09 14.85
C PRO A 351 7.40 14.78 14.06
N LEU A 352 7.52 14.04 12.95
CA LEU A 352 6.36 13.56 12.20
C LEU A 352 5.42 12.69 13.05
N VAL A 353 5.95 11.74 13.82
CA VAL A 353 5.12 10.85 14.65
C VAL A 353 4.44 11.64 15.77
N THR A 354 5.21 12.45 16.50
CA THR A 354 4.70 13.20 17.66
C THR A 354 3.71 14.30 17.28
N SER A 355 3.74 14.78 16.03
CA SER A 355 2.76 15.73 15.50
C SER A 355 1.37 15.11 15.40
N PHE A 356 1.26 13.82 15.14
CA PHE A 356 0.00 13.10 14.96
C PHE A 356 -0.45 12.32 16.21
N THR A 357 0.49 11.92 17.09
CA THR A 357 0.15 11.19 18.33
C THR A 357 0.02 12.10 19.54
N GLY A 358 0.70 13.25 19.54
CA GLY A 358 1.06 13.96 20.77
C GLY A 358 1.93 13.10 21.69
N GLY A 359 2.69 13.73 22.59
CA GLY A 359 3.42 12.96 23.61
C GLY A 359 2.47 12.08 24.43
N ALA A 360 3.03 11.03 25.06
CA ALA A 360 2.27 10.14 25.94
C ALA A 360 1.48 10.95 26.98
N GLY A 361 0.14 10.83 26.96
CA GLY A 361 -0.75 11.42 27.97
C GLY A 361 -1.70 12.55 27.51
N THR A 362 -1.87 12.80 26.21
CA THR A 362 -2.91 13.72 25.73
C THR A 362 -4.24 12.97 25.53
N PRO A 363 -5.31 13.21 26.32
CA PRO A 363 -6.49 12.35 26.29
C PRO A 363 -7.40 12.63 25.08
N ASP A 364 -7.95 11.56 24.53
CA ASP A 364 -9.18 11.47 23.71
C ASP A 364 -9.19 11.92 22.25
N ILE A 365 -8.11 12.49 21.70
CA ILE A 365 -8.20 13.13 20.36
C ILE A 365 -7.07 12.76 19.41
N LEU A 366 -5.96 12.23 19.91
CA LEU A 366 -4.79 11.91 19.09
C LEU A 366 -4.72 10.41 18.82
N ALA A 367 -4.24 10.07 17.63
CA ALA A 367 -4.05 8.69 17.22
C ALA A 367 -3.01 8.02 18.12
N ARG A 368 -3.23 6.74 18.44
CA ARG A 368 -2.26 5.97 19.23
C ARG A 368 -1.08 5.60 18.33
N PRO A 369 0.17 5.76 18.77
CA PRO A 369 1.28 5.17 18.03
C PRO A 369 1.14 3.65 18.07
N THR A 370 1.37 3.00 16.94
CA THR A 370 1.54 1.56 16.86
C THR A 370 2.74 1.22 15.99
N THR A 371 3.40 0.14 16.35
CA THR A 371 4.47 -0.48 15.56
C THR A 371 3.96 -1.70 14.78
N SER A 372 2.67 -2.02 14.88
CA SER A 372 1.98 -3.10 14.15
C SER A 372 1.68 -2.72 12.70
N GLY A 373 2.72 -2.43 11.91
CA GLY A 373 2.58 -2.22 10.47
C GLY A 373 3.02 -3.43 9.67
N THR A 374 2.15 -4.43 9.58
CA THR A 374 2.29 -5.56 8.64
C THR A 374 1.82 -5.22 7.22
N MET A 375 1.10 -4.11 7.08
CA MET A 375 0.61 -3.62 5.80
C MET A 375 1.76 -3.13 4.93
N VAL A 376 1.78 -3.65 3.70
CA VAL A 376 2.58 -3.08 2.62
C VAL A 376 1.77 -1.96 2.00
N CYS A 377 2.28 -0.73 2.05
CA CYS A 377 1.70 0.43 1.36
C CYS A 377 2.82 1.25 0.69
N ASP A 378 2.49 2.27 -0.09
CA ASP A 378 3.46 3.14 -0.77
C ASP A 378 4.47 3.87 0.15
N ALA A 379 4.29 3.82 1.48
CA ALA A 379 5.33 4.19 2.43
C ALA A 379 6.64 3.40 2.21
N LYS A 380 6.56 2.20 1.64
CA LYS A 380 7.69 1.38 1.19
C LYS A 380 8.56 2.08 0.13
N ILE A 381 7.95 2.84 -0.77
CA ILE A 381 8.66 3.62 -1.80
C ILE A 381 9.27 4.87 -1.20
N VAL A 382 8.49 5.63 -0.43
CA VAL A 382 8.93 6.93 0.07
C VAL A 382 9.91 6.80 1.23
N HIS A 383 9.50 6.13 2.29
CA HIS A 383 10.31 6.00 3.51
C HIS A 383 11.28 4.83 3.41
N GLY A 384 10.83 3.68 2.90
CA GLY A 384 11.71 2.56 2.55
C GLY A 384 12.75 2.98 1.52
N GLY A 385 12.34 3.61 0.41
CA GLY A 385 13.29 4.11 -0.60
C GLY A 385 14.15 5.29 -0.16
N GLY A 386 13.91 5.90 1.01
CA GLY A 386 14.79 6.94 1.58
C GLY A 386 14.56 8.36 1.05
N TRP A 387 13.40 8.62 0.43
CA TRP A 387 13.03 9.94 -0.09
C TRP A 387 12.54 10.90 1.00
N ALA A 388 11.68 10.43 1.89
CA ALA A 388 11.15 11.23 3.00
C ALA A 388 10.70 10.34 4.16
N PRO A 389 10.70 10.84 5.42
CA PRO A 389 10.03 10.14 6.52
C PRO A 389 8.53 10.02 6.23
N ALA A 390 7.94 8.86 6.54
CA ALA A 390 6.52 8.64 6.38
C ALA A 390 5.88 7.95 7.59
N ILE A 391 4.61 8.27 7.82
CA ILE A 391 3.71 7.56 8.72
C ILE A 391 2.45 7.15 7.94
N VAL A 392 1.70 6.24 8.53
CA VAL A 392 0.45 5.75 7.95
C VAL A 392 -0.67 5.94 8.98
N LEU A 393 -1.79 6.50 8.54
CA LEU A 393 -2.92 6.86 9.40
C LEU A 393 -4.23 6.96 8.61
N GLY A 394 -5.22 6.14 8.97
CA GLY A 394 -6.52 6.20 8.32
C GLY A 394 -7.67 5.63 9.15
N PRO A 395 -8.82 5.34 8.51
CA PRO A 395 -10.09 5.05 9.18
C PRO A 395 -10.11 3.67 9.87
N THR A 396 -11.25 3.35 10.50
CA THR A 396 -11.54 2.07 11.16
C THR A 396 -12.49 1.22 10.32
N GLY A 397 -12.25 -0.07 10.28
CA GLY A 397 -12.95 -1.02 9.42
C GLY A 397 -12.32 -2.40 9.48
N ASP A 398 -12.68 -3.28 8.56
CA ASP A 398 -12.28 -4.69 8.59
C ASP A 398 -12.37 -5.34 7.20
N ASN A 399 -11.91 -6.60 7.12
CA ASN A 399 -11.96 -7.46 5.93
C ASN A 399 -11.21 -6.88 4.71
N LEU A 400 -10.04 -6.28 4.94
CA LEU A 400 -9.11 -5.85 3.88
C LEU A 400 -8.87 -7.00 2.88
N HIS A 401 -8.94 -6.71 1.58
CA HIS A 401 -8.77 -7.67 0.49
C HIS A 401 -9.75 -8.85 0.49
N ALA A 402 -10.74 -8.88 1.39
CA ALA A 402 -11.68 -9.97 1.58
C ALA A 402 -13.13 -9.56 1.27
N ALA A 403 -14.02 -10.55 1.30
CA ALA A 403 -15.45 -10.35 1.13
C ALA A 403 -16.04 -9.57 2.30
N ASP A 404 -17.07 -8.78 2.00
CA ASP A 404 -17.77 -7.94 2.97
C ASP A 404 -16.82 -6.96 3.68
N GLU A 405 -15.84 -6.43 2.94
CA GLU A 405 -15.03 -5.27 3.33
C GLU A 405 -15.93 -4.10 3.73
N TRP A 406 -15.58 -3.43 4.84
CA TRP A 406 -16.34 -2.30 5.32
C TRP A 406 -15.50 -1.26 6.07
N VAL A 407 -15.97 -0.01 6.04
CA VAL A 407 -15.43 1.11 6.80
C VAL A 407 -16.50 1.76 7.71
N ASP A 408 -16.11 2.18 8.90
CA ASP A 408 -16.94 3.00 9.79
C ASP A 408 -16.97 4.46 9.29
N LEU A 409 -18.13 4.95 8.90
CA LEU A 409 -18.27 6.28 8.29
C LEU A 409 -17.87 7.42 9.26
N ALA A 410 -18.10 7.24 10.56
CA ALA A 410 -17.71 8.22 11.56
C ALA A 410 -16.19 8.30 11.73
N SER A 411 -15.49 7.18 11.56
CA SER A 411 -14.03 7.11 11.60
C SER A 411 -13.38 7.91 10.46
N ILE A 412 -14.00 7.99 9.27
CA ILE A 412 -13.50 8.82 8.15
C ILE A 412 -13.48 10.31 8.56
N ALA A 413 -14.56 10.80 9.16
CA ALA A 413 -14.60 12.17 9.68
C ALA A 413 -13.54 12.39 10.77
N LYS A 414 -13.30 11.37 11.60
CA LYS A 414 -12.25 11.41 12.62
C LYS A 414 -10.85 11.43 12.00
N THR A 415 -10.61 10.72 10.92
CA THR A 415 -9.37 10.77 10.15
C THR A 415 -9.13 12.17 9.59
N VAL A 416 -10.16 12.85 9.05
CA VAL A 416 -10.03 14.26 8.62
C VAL A 416 -9.54 15.15 9.76
N GLU A 417 -10.13 15.04 10.96
CA GLU A 417 -9.71 15.81 12.13
C GLU A 417 -8.23 15.57 12.49
N LEU A 418 -7.80 14.30 12.44
CA LEU A 418 -6.43 13.90 12.77
C LEU A 418 -5.43 14.40 11.73
N LEU A 419 -5.75 14.28 10.44
CA LEU A 419 -4.89 14.75 9.35
C LEU A 419 -4.70 16.27 9.42
N VAL A 420 -5.78 17.03 9.59
CA VAL A 420 -5.72 18.50 9.72
C VAL A 420 -4.94 18.92 10.96
N SER A 421 -5.25 18.34 12.12
CA SER A 421 -4.59 18.71 13.38
C SER A 421 -3.10 18.35 13.36
N GLY A 422 -2.76 17.18 12.81
CA GLY A 422 -1.39 16.73 12.65
C GLY A 422 -0.59 17.64 11.70
N ALA A 423 -1.23 18.10 10.61
CA ALA A 423 -0.62 19.05 9.68
C ALA A 423 -0.25 20.37 10.37
N TYR A 424 -1.18 21.02 11.08
CA TYR A 424 -0.85 22.26 11.81
C TYR A 424 0.29 22.03 12.82
N ARG A 425 0.24 20.93 13.58
CA ARG A 425 1.27 20.61 14.57
C ARG A 425 2.64 20.35 13.97
N TYR A 426 2.70 19.71 12.80
CA TYR A 426 3.96 19.44 12.12
C TYR A 426 4.72 20.72 11.76
N PHE A 427 4.01 21.81 11.44
CA PHE A 427 4.61 23.10 11.11
C PHE A 427 4.79 24.03 12.31
N ASP A 428 4.17 23.72 13.45
CA ASP A 428 4.36 24.44 14.72
C ASP A 428 5.51 23.86 15.58
N ALA A 429 5.96 22.64 15.28
CA ALA A 429 7.02 21.91 15.99
C ALA A 429 8.42 22.29 15.49
#